data_AF-A0A3N5E4M3-F1
#
_entry.id   AF-A0A3N5E4M3-F1
#
_cell.length_a   1.000
_cell.length_b   1.000
_cell.length_c   1.000
_cell.angle_alpha   90.00
_cell.angle_beta   90.00
_cell.angle_gamma   90.00
#
_symmetry.space_group_name_H-M   'P 1'
#
loop_
_entity.id
_entity.type
_entity.pdbx_description
1 polymer ?
#
loop_
_entity_poly.entity_id
_entity_poly.type
_entity_poly.pdbx_seq_one_letter_code
_entity_poly.pdbx_strand_id
1 'polypeptide(L)'
;MKKILIITFLLTTMSTVAQESTDTIPNWFSNPPTSSRKFYGAGEGISAYLDIAEKKATMNANLKLAEQVNKPKKKELKNKTKTVSGQDNEQIIQRTIVEAKLKGVSIIKKSVVQKGDKYIVYVLAEMKK
;
A
#
# COMPACT_ATOMS: atom_id res chain seq x y z
N MET A 1 -31.22 -40.78 -30.01
CA MET A 1 -31.27 -39.34 -30.38
C MET A 1 -31.92 -38.55 -29.25
N LYS A 2 -31.16 -37.76 -28.49
CA LYS A 2 -31.60 -36.47 -27.90
C LYS A 2 -30.39 -35.84 -27.20
N LYS A 3 -29.89 -34.79 -27.85
CA LYS A 3 -28.94 -33.80 -27.31
C LYS A 3 -29.63 -33.06 -26.15
N ILE A 4 -28.86 -32.51 -25.20
CA ILE A 4 -29.15 -31.42 -24.24
C ILE A 4 -28.26 -31.69 -23.01
N LEU A 5 -27.49 -30.78 -22.42
CA LEU A 5 -26.99 -29.46 -22.76
C LEU A 5 -25.90 -29.19 -21.71
N ILE A 6 -24.73 -28.73 -22.15
CA ILE A 6 -23.60 -28.35 -21.29
C ILE A 6 -24.00 -27.09 -20.50
N ILE A 7 -23.95 -27.14 -19.17
CA ILE A 7 -24.00 -25.95 -18.31
C ILE A 7 -22.64 -25.82 -17.65
N THR A 8 -21.73 -25.17 -18.35
CA THR A 8 -20.47 -24.66 -17.80
C THR A 8 -20.78 -23.48 -16.90
N PHE A 9 -20.77 -23.71 -15.60
CA PHE A 9 -20.90 -22.68 -14.58
C PHE A 9 -19.58 -21.89 -14.52
N LEU A 10 -19.49 -20.83 -15.33
CA LEU A 10 -18.38 -19.89 -15.34
C LEU A 10 -18.47 -19.05 -14.06
N LEU A 11 -17.80 -19.48 -12.97
CA LEU A 11 -17.56 -18.60 -11.82
C LEU A 11 -16.60 -17.50 -12.23
N THR A 12 -17.14 -16.39 -12.70
CA THR A 12 -16.44 -15.10 -12.68
C THR A 12 -16.31 -14.70 -11.21
N THR A 13 -15.13 -14.91 -10.64
CA THR A 13 -14.76 -14.32 -9.35
C THR A 13 -14.64 -12.82 -9.57
N MET A 14 -15.77 -12.10 -9.47
CA MET A 14 -15.72 -10.70 -9.11
C MET A 14 -15.11 -10.65 -7.71
N SER A 15 -13.87 -10.20 -7.63
CA SER A 15 -13.25 -9.81 -6.37
C SER A 15 -14.04 -8.62 -5.83
N THR A 16 -15.12 -8.91 -5.11
CA THR A 16 -15.85 -7.90 -4.34
C THR A 16 -14.88 -7.44 -3.26
N VAL A 17 -14.31 -6.25 -3.44
CA VAL A 17 -13.56 -5.59 -2.38
C VAL A 17 -14.57 -5.32 -1.27
N ALA A 18 -14.57 -6.17 -0.23
CA ALA A 18 -15.44 -6.01 0.91
C ALA A 18 -15.11 -4.67 1.58
N GLN A 19 -16.03 -3.70 1.43
CA GLN A 19 -15.89 -2.38 2.01
C GLN A 19 -16.53 -2.44 3.41
N GLU A 20 -15.69 -2.57 4.42
CA GLU A 20 -16.09 -2.49 5.82
C GLU A 20 -16.06 -0.99 6.22
N SER A 21 -17.20 -0.41 6.60
CA SER A 21 -17.24 0.92 7.21
C SER A 21 -17.30 0.74 8.73
N THR A 22 -16.15 0.61 9.37
CA THR A 22 -16.04 0.53 10.82
C THR A 22 -15.49 1.85 11.35
N ASP A 23 -16.04 2.41 12.42
CA ASP A 23 -15.49 3.62 13.10
C ASP A 23 -14.09 3.38 13.71
N THR A 24 -13.60 2.15 13.62
CA THR A 24 -12.35 1.66 14.19
C THR A 24 -11.36 1.24 13.11
N ILE A 25 -10.07 1.26 13.45
CA ILE A 25 -9.00 0.73 12.60
C ILE A 25 -9.27 -0.78 12.36
N PRO A 26 -9.29 -1.25 11.10
CA PRO A 26 -9.54 -2.65 10.83
C PRO A 26 -8.43 -3.57 11.36
N ASN A 27 -8.80 -4.73 11.90
CA ASN A 27 -7.83 -5.70 12.45
C ASN A 27 -6.77 -6.14 11.43
N TRP A 28 -7.16 -6.28 10.16
CA TRP A 28 -6.26 -6.67 9.07
C TRP A 28 -5.25 -5.57 8.71
N PHE A 29 -5.49 -4.32 9.12
CA PHE A 29 -4.53 -3.23 8.95
C PHE A 29 -3.48 -3.28 10.06
N SER A 30 -3.91 -3.45 11.30
CA SER A 30 -3.02 -3.60 12.47
C SER A 30 -2.25 -4.91 12.46
N ASN A 31 -2.84 -5.98 11.92
CA ASN A 31 -2.26 -7.31 11.80
C ASN A 31 -2.42 -7.82 10.37
N PRO A 32 -1.61 -7.33 9.41
CA PRO A 32 -1.65 -7.82 8.04
C PRO A 32 -1.37 -9.33 8.00
N PRO A 33 -2.05 -10.08 7.13
CA PRO A 33 -1.80 -11.51 6.99
C PRO A 33 -0.36 -11.77 6.55
N THR A 34 0.15 -12.95 6.87
CA THR A 34 1.46 -13.42 6.42
C THR A 34 1.29 -14.61 5.49
N SER A 35 2.23 -14.79 4.55
CA SER A 35 2.22 -15.92 3.61
C SER A 35 3.62 -16.23 3.13
N SER A 36 3.88 -17.51 2.83
CA SER A 36 5.09 -17.93 2.14
C SER A 36 5.09 -17.54 0.65
N ARG A 37 3.91 -17.33 0.04
CA ARG A 37 3.73 -17.12 -1.41
C ARG A 37 3.34 -15.69 -1.82
N LYS A 38 2.88 -14.88 -0.88
CA LYS A 38 2.43 -13.50 -1.13
C LYS A 38 3.11 -12.50 -0.20
N PHE A 39 3.35 -11.31 -0.72
CA PHE A 39 3.59 -10.10 0.06
C PHE A 39 2.27 -9.39 0.31
N TYR A 40 2.16 -8.74 1.47
CA TYR A 40 0.99 -7.93 1.83
C TYR A 40 1.43 -6.55 2.25
N GLY A 41 0.80 -5.52 1.71
CA GLY A 41 1.04 -4.12 2.04
C GLY A 41 -0.21 -3.49 2.61
N ALA A 42 -0.16 -3.09 3.87
CA ALA A 42 -1.21 -2.30 4.51
C ALA A 42 -0.85 -0.81 4.42
N GLY A 43 -1.77 0.01 3.92
CA GLY A 43 -1.57 1.45 3.72
C GLY A 43 -2.74 2.28 4.23
N GLU A 44 -2.41 3.41 4.87
CA GLU A 44 -3.38 4.39 5.36
C GLU A 44 -3.29 5.67 4.52
N GLY A 45 -4.42 6.32 4.28
CA GLY A 45 -4.47 7.64 3.66
C GLY A 45 -5.49 8.52 4.34
N ILE A 46 -5.11 9.78 4.60
CA ILE A 46 -5.97 10.78 5.24
C ILE A 46 -6.11 12.01 4.35
N SER A 47 -7.33 12.48 4.15
CA SER A 47 -7.64 13.68 3.37
C SER A 47 -9.07 14.17 3.64
N ALA A 48 -9.33 15.46 3.43
CA ALA A 48 -10.70 15.99 3.38
C ALA A 48 -11.51 15.43 2.20
N TYR A 49 -10.83 14.96 1.16
CA TYR A 49 -11.42 14.37 -0.04
C TYR A 49 -11.17 12.87 -0.07
N LEU A 50 -12.24 12.09 -0.19
CA LEU A 50 -12.19 10.63 -0.17
C LEU A 50 -11.24 10.07 -1.25
N ASP A 51 -11.31 10.57 -2.47
CA ASP A 51 -10.49 10.08 -3.58
C ASP A 51 -8.98 10.28 -3.33
N ILE A 52 -8.60 11.40 -2.70
CA ILE A 52 -7.22 11.67 -2.30
C ILE A 52 -6.81 10.74 -1.16
N ALA A 53 -7.68 10.49 -0.18
CA ALA A 53 -7.41 9.54 0.89
C ALA A 53 -7.19 8.11 0.34
N GLU A 54 -8.03 7.67 -0.59
CA GLU A 54 -7.90 6.36 -1.25
C GLU A 54 -6.59 6.24 -2.05
N LYS A 55 -6.22 7.28 -2.82
CA LYS A 55 -4.96 7.32 -3.57
C LYS A 55 -3.75 7.23 -2.63
N LYS A 56 -3.77 7.98 -1.51
CA LYS A 56 -2.71 7.94 -0.49
C LYS A 56 -2.61 6.55 0.17
N ALA A 57 -3.73 5.96 0.57
CA ALA A 57 -3.76 4.63 1.18
C ALA A 57 -3.18 3.57 0.24
N THR A 58 -3.59 3.62 -1.03
CA THR A 58 -3.08 2.72 -2.08
C THR A 58 -1.58 2.92 -2.32
N MET A 59 -1.11 4.17 -2.39
CA MET A 59 0.31 4.47 -2.55
C MET A 59 1.14 3.93 -1.38
N ASN A 60 0.65 4.11 -0.15
CA ASN A 60 1.32 3.62 1.05
C ASN A 60 1.33 2.08 1.12
N ALA A 61 0.24 1.42 0.70
CA ALA A 61 0.19 -0.03 0.59
C ALA A 61 1.22 -0.55 -0.43
N ASN A 62 1.34 0.11 -1.59
CA ASN A 62 2.34 -0.21 -2.61
C ASN A 62 3.77 0.02 -2.10
N LEU A 63 4.02 1.09 -1.34
CA LEU A 63 5.32 1.32 -0.71
C LEU A 63 5.70 0.17 0.24
N LYS A 64 4.74 -0.33 1.04
CA LYS A 64 4.98 -1.50 1.91
C LYS A 64 5.27 -2.78 1.14
N LEU A 65 4.65 -2.98 -0.03
CA LEU A 65 5.03 -4.07 -0.92
C LEU A 65 6.45 -3.88 -1.48
N ALA A 66 6.78 -2.66 -1.91
CA ALA A 66 8.10 -2.34 -2.47
C ALA A 66 9.24 -2.53 -1.45
N GLU A 67 9.03 -2.13 -0.20
CA GLU A 67 9.96 -2.35 0.92
C GLU A 67 10.22 -3.85 1.19
N GLN A 68 9.24 -4.72 0.92
CA GLN A 68 9.38 -6.16 1.09
C GLN A 68 10.07 -6.83 -0.09
N VAL A 69 9.81 -6.36 -1.32
CA VAL A 69 10.43 -6.87 -2.54
C VAL A 69 11.91 -6.51 -2.57
N ASN A 70 12.22 -5.24 -2.31
CA ASN A 70 13.58 -4.73 -2.31
C ASN A 70 13.96 -4.37 -0.90
N LYS A 71 14.99 -5.05 -0.35
CA LYS A 71 15.65 -4.59 0.87
C LYS A 71 16.13 -3.16 0.62
N PRO A 72 15.56 -2.14 1.29
CA PRO A 72 15.90 -0.74 1.01
C PRO A 72 17.41 -0.54 1.07
N LYS A 73 18.01 -0.02 -0.02
CA LYS A 73 19.41 0.40 0.00
C LYS A 73 19.48 1.75 0.70
N LYS A 74 20.14 1.82 1.86
CA LYS A 74 20.46 3.09 2.52
C LYS A 74 21.40 3.87 1.60
N LYS A 75 20.99 5.05 1.12
CA LYS A 75 21.87 5.94 0.37
C LYS A 75 22.22 7.12 1.28
N GLU A 76 23.46 7.17 1.72
CA GLU A 76 23.97 8.31 2.47
C GLU A 76 24.19 9.48 1.50
N LEU A 77 23.41 10.55 1.64
CA LEU A 77 23.64 11.79 0.91
C LEU A 77 24.44 12.71 1.83
N LYS A 78 25.71 12.91 1.52
CA LYS A 78 26.54 13.92 2.19
C LYS A 78 26.21 15.27 1.57
N ASN A 79 25.44 16.10 2.27
CA ASN A 79 25.26 17.49 1.88
C ASN A 79 26.38 18.31 2.51
N LYS A 80 27.31 18.81 1.69
CA LYS A 80 28.28 19.83 2.13
C LYS A 80 27.61 21.19 2.01
N THR A 81 27.15 21.74 3.13
CA THR A 81 26.67 23.12 3.16
C THR A 81 27.85 24.03 3.43
N LYS A 82 28.32 24.76 2.42
CA LYS A 82 29.32 25.83 2.63
C LYS A 82 28.63 26.98 3.35
N THR A 83 28.85 27.12 4.65
CA THR A 83 28.51 28.34 5.39
C THR A 83 29.53 29.43 5.08
N VAL A 84 29.07 30.67 4.90
CA VAL A 84 29.86 31.87 4.51
C VAL A 84 31.02 32.17 5.48
N SER A 85 31.06 31.53 6.65
CA SER A 85 32.07 31.72 7.70
C SER A 85 33.17 30.65 7.75
N GLY A 86 33.35 29.82 6.71
CA GLY A 86 34.53 28.95 6.58
C GLY A 86 34.57 27.70 7.49
N GLN A 87 33.52 27.43 8.26
CA GLN A 87 33.34 26.15 8.96
C GLN A 87 32.51 25.21 8.08
N ASP A 88 33.13 24.13 7.60
CA ASP A 88 32.43 23.05 6.90
C ASP A 88 31.57 22.29 7.91
N ASN A 89 30.26 22.52 7.90
CA ASN A 89 29.31 21.68 8.62
C ASN A 89 28.89 20.52 7.70
N GLU A 90 29.49 19.34 7.85
CA GLU A 90 29.04 18.13 7.15
C GLU A 90 27.75 17.61 7.81
N GLN A 91 26.59 17.89 7.20
CA GLN A 91 25.33 17.27 7.60
C GLN A 91 25.11 16.00 6.79
N ILE A 92 25.25 14.84 7.44
CA ILE A 92 24.94 13.54 6.85
C ILE A 92 23.42 13.35 6.89
N ILE A 93 22.76 13.45 5.74
CA ILE A 93 21.32 13.15 5.61
C ILE A 93 21.22 11.75 5.01
N GLN A 94 20.81 10.77 5.81
CA GLN A 94 20.54 9.42 5.32
C GLN A 94 19.15 9.40 4.68
N ARG A 95 19.06 9.17 3.35
CA ARG A 95 17.79 8.95 2.66
C ARG A 95 17.69 7.50 2.19
N THR A 96 16.56 6.87 2.47
CA THR A 96 16.25 5.54 1.96
C THR A 96 15.44 5.68 0.69
N ILE A 97 15.98 5.20 -0.45
CA ILE A 97 15.26 5.18 -1.72
C ILE A 97 14.78 3.74 -1.94
N VAL A 98 13.47 3.57 -2.08
CA VAL A 98 12.84 2.30 -2.42
C VAL A 98 12.32 2.42 -3.84
N GLU A 99 13.01 1.80 -4.79
CA GLU A 99 12.54 1.67 -6.16
C GLU A 99 12.29 0.19 -6.42
N ALA A 100 11.04 -0.20 -6.71
CA ALA A 100 10.67 -1.58 -7.02
C ALA A 100 9.62 -1.60 -8.13
N LYS A 101 9.79 -2.51 -9.09
CA LYS A 101 8.76 -2.79 -10.09
C LYS A 101 7.77 -3.80 -9.51
N LEU A 102 6.64 -3.30 -9.02
CA LEU A 102 5.54 -4.14 -8.55
C LEU A 102 4.74 -4.67 -9.75
N LYS A 103 4.49 -5.97 -9.82
CA LYS A 103 3.67 -6.60 -10.88
C LYS A 103 2.56 -7.43 -10.25
N GLY A 104 1.34 -7.29 -10.75
CA GLY A 104 0.20 -8.08 -10.29
C GLY A 104 -0.26 -7.73 -8.87
N VAL A 105 -0.15 -6.45 -8.48
CA VAL A 105 -0.72 -5.97 -7.23
C VAL A 105 -2.25 -6.00 -7.30
N SER A 106 -2.89 -6.49 -6.25
CA SER A 106 -4.34 -6.47 -6.11
C SER A 106 -4.75 -5.88 -4.76
N ILE A 107 -5.76 -5.01 -4.76
CA ILE A 107 -6.38 -4.52 -3.52
C ILE A 107 -7.43 -5.53 -3.08
N ILE A 108 -7.21 -6.13 -1.91
CA ILE A 108 -8.06 -7.20 -1.39
C ILE A 108 -8.98 -6.74 -0.26
N LYS A 109 -8.65 -5.63 0.42
CA LYS A 109 -9.52 -5.02 1.44
C LYS A 109 -9.42 -3.50 1.40
N LYS A 110 -10.54 -2.85 1.72
CA LYS A 110 -10.63 -1.40 1.88
C LYS A 110 -11.58 -1.08 3.02
N SER A 111 -11.20 -0.13 3.88
CA SER A 111 -12.08 0.44 4.91
C SER A 111 -12.03 1.95 4.81
N VAL A 112 -13.18 2.59 4.98
CA VAL A 112 -13.31 4.04 4.94
C VAL A 112 -13.97 4.50 6.23
N VAL A 113 -13.33 5.44 6.91
CA VAL A 113 -13.81 6.04 8.15
C VAL A 113 -13.90 7.54 7.94
N GLN A 114 -15.06 8.12 8.20
CA GLN A 114 -15.21 9.57 8.21
C GLN A 114 -15.07 10.09 9.64
N LYS A 115 -14.08 10.94 9.88
CA LYS A 115 -13.82 11.55 11.19
C LYS A 115 -13.79 13.06 11.05
N GLY A 116 -14.90 13.70 11.43
CA GLY A 116 -15.10 15.13 11.22
C GLY A 116 -15.14 15.48 9.74
N ASP A 117 -14.26 16.38 9.31
CA ASP A 117 -14.13 16.87 7.93
C ASP A 117 -13.20 16.01 7.05
N LYS A 118 -12.67 14.89 7.59
CA LYS A 118 -11.67 14.06 6.93
C LYS A 118 -12.14 12.63 6.74
N TYR A 119 -11.68 12.04 5.65
CA TYR A 119 -11.71 10.60 5.39
C TYR A 119 -10.37 10.00 5.78
N ILE A 120 -10.44 8.89 6.52
CA ILE A 120 -9.34 7.99 6.79
C ILE A 120 -9.64 6.71 6.02
N VAL A 121 -8.75 6.35 5.10
CA VAL A 121 -8.88 5.14 4.28
C VAL A 121 -7.77 4.17 4.64
N TYR A 122 -8.15 2.93 4.89
CA TYR A 122 -7.25 1.81 5.05
C TYR A 122 -7.34 0.91 3.81
N VAL A 123 -6.21 0.46 3.31
CA VAL A 123 -6.12 -0.45 2.15
C VAL A 123 -5.19 -1.60 2.50
N LEU A 124 -5.59 -2.82 2.11
CA LEU A 124 -4.71 -3.99 2.08
C LEU A 124 -4.50 -4.43 0.63
N ALA A 125 -3.25 -4.38 0.20
CA ALA A 125 -2.81 -4.88 -1.09
C ALA A 125 -2.07 -6.21 -0.92
N GLU A 126 -2.19 -7.09 -1.91
CA GLU A 126 -1.38 -8.30 -2.02
C GLU A 126 -0.63 -8.33 -3.36
N MET A 127 0.50 -9.03 -3.35
CA MET A 127 1.27 -9.34 -4.56
C MET A 127 1.95 -10.70 -4.39
N LYS A 128 2.16 -11.44 -5.49
CA LYS A 128 2.95 -12.68 -5.45
C LYS A 128 4.42 -12.36 -5.11
N LYS A 129 5.06 -13.24 -4.35
CA LYS A 129 6.52 -13.18 -4.14
C LYS A 129 7.31 -13.58 -5.38
#